data_AF-A0A6G3WJ99-F1
#
_entry.id   AF-A0A6G3WJ99-F1
#
_cell.length_a   1.000
_cell.length_b   1.000
_cell.length_c   1.000
_cell.angle_alpha   90.00
_cell.angle_beta   90.00
_cell.angle_gamma   90.00
#
_symmetry.space_group_name_H-M   'P 1'
#
loop_
_entity.id
_entity.type
_entity.pdbx_description
1 polymer ?
#
loop_
_entity_poly.entity_id
_entity_poly.type
_entity_poly.pdbx_seq_one_letter_code
_entity_poly.pdbx_strand_id
1 'polypeptide(L)'
;MSANDSPSGQQTTTSASLDAVRHATHDSAFLRACRREPVPHTPVWFMRQAGRSLPEYLKVREGIAMLDSCMMPELVAEITLQPVRRHKVDAAIYFSDIVVPLKAIGIDLDI
;
A
#
# COMPACT_ATOMS: atom_id res chain seq x y z
N MET A 1 25.10 -11.44 44.44
CA MET A 1 25.81 -11.47 43.14
C MET A 1 25.11 -12.47 42.25
N SER A 2 24.37 -11.98 41.25
CA SER A 2 24.15 -12.60 39.93
C SER A 2 23.28 -11.62 39.15
N ALA A 3 23.89 -11.03 38.13
CA ALA A 3 23.29 -10.05 37.24
C ALA A 3 22.30 -10.74 36.29
N ASN A 4 21.08 -10.20 36.18
CA ASN A 4 20.22 -10.46 35.04
C ASN A 4 20.59 -9.44 33.95
N ASP A 5 21.36 -9.91 32.96
CA ASP A 5 21.72 -9.15 31.78
C ASP A 5 20.59 -9.35 30.74
N SER A 6 19.73 -8.34 30.59
CA SER A 6 18.69 -8.29 29.56
C SER A 6 19.29 -7.75 28.26
N PRO A 7 19.07 -8.38 27.09
CA PRO A 7 19.66 -7.91 25.84
C PRO A 7 18.95 -6.62 25.40
N SER A 8 19.56 -5.47 25.65
CA SER A 8 19.06 -4.12 25.38
C SER A 8 19.49 -3.57 24.01
N GLY A 9 19.67 -4.45 23.02
CA GLY A 9 20.35 -4.12 21.76
C GLY A 9 19.52 -4.02 20.47
N GLN A 10 18.20 -4.26 20.48
CA GLN A 10 17.40 -4.40 19.24
C GLN A 10 16.31 -3.34 18.99
N GLN A 11 16.10 -2.38 19.89
CA GLN A 11 15.01 -1.39 19.74
C GLN A 11 15.39 -0.13 18.94
N THR A 12 16.67 0.22 18.83
CA THR A 12 17.10 1.54 18.30
C THR A 12 17.20 1.59 16.77
N THR A 13 17.42 0.47 16.09
CA THR A 13 17.60 0.41 14.62
C THR A 13 16.27 0.45 13.85
N THR A 14 15.18 -0.09 14.42
CA THR A 14 13.88 -0.17 13.76
C THR A 14 13.14 1.18 13.74
N SER A 15 13.23 1.97 14.82
CA SER A 15 12.56 3.27 14.91
C SER A 15 13.14 4.31 13.95
N ALA A 16 14.48 4.41 13.88
CA ALA A 16 15.16 5.32 12.97
C ALA A 16 14.84 5.03 11.49
N SER A 17 14.68 3.75 11.13
CA SER A 17 14.29 3.34 9.78
C SER A 17 12.85 3.73 9.43
N LEU A 18 11.92 3.62 10.39
CA LEU A 18 10.52 4.01 10.18
C LEU A 18 10.36 5.51 10.04
N ASP A 19 11.11 6.29 10.83
CA ASP A 19 11.12 7.75 10.74
C ASP A 19 11.67 8.22 9.39
N ALA A 20 12.74 7.57 8.89
CA ALA A 20 13.27 7.86 7.56
C ALA A 20 12.26 7.58 6.43
N VAL A 21 11.54 6.44 6.49
CA VAL A 21 10.49 6.10 5.52
C VAL A 21 9.33 7.09 5.59
N ARG A 22 8.92 7.48 6.80
CA ARG A 22 7.86 8.46 7.02
C ARG A 22 8.24 9.81 6.42
N HIS A 23 9.48 10.24 6.64
CA HIS A 23 10.01 11.48 6.08
C HIS A 23 10.06 11.44 4.54
N ALA A 24 10.60 10.35 3.97
CA ALA A 24 10.62 10.14 2.53
C ALA A 24 9.22 10.15 1.89
N THR A 25 8.23 9.60 2.59
CA THR A 25 6.82 9.61 2.13
C THR A 25 6.23 11.02 2.21
N HIS A 26 6.39 11.69 3.35
CA HIS A 26 5.91 13.06 3.58
C HIS A 26 6.43 14.04 2.50
N ASP A 27 7.68 13.87 2.09
CA ASP A 27 8.37 14.73 1.12
C ASP A 27 8.32 14.20 -0.32
N SER A 28 7.52 13.17 -0.58
CA SER A 28 7.24 12.67 -1.93
C SER A 28 6.64 13.75 -2.83
N ALA A 29 6.88 13.65 -4.15
CA ALA A 29 6.37 14.60 -5.14
C ALA A 29 4.84 14.75 -5.06
N PHE A 30 4.11 13.64 -4.85
CA PHE A 30 2.66 13.65 -4.72
C PHE A 30 2.19 14.47 -3.51
N LEU A 31 2.69 14.18 -2.30
CA LEU A 31 2.21 14.87 -1.09
C LEU A 31 2.63 16.35 -1.06
N ARG A 32 3.82 16.68 -1.56
CA ARG A 32 4.26 18.08 -1.73
C ARG A 32 3.34 18.83 -2.68
N ALA A 33 2.99 18.24 -3.83
CA ALA A 33 2.05 18.85 -4.77
C ALA A 33 0.66 19.06 -4.14
N CYS A 34 0.14 18.09 -3.36
CA CYS A 34 -1.12 18.23 -2.64
C CYS A 34 -1.12 19.38 -1.63
N ARG A 35 0.02 19.68 -1.02
CA ARG A 35 0.22 20.82 -0.12
C ARG A 35 0.59 22.12 -0.84
N ARG A 36 0.60 22.13 -2.17
CA ARG A 36 0.98 23.28 -3.03
C ARG A 36 2.43 23.74 -2.83
N GLU A 37 3.30 22.82 -2.46
CA GLU A 37 4.74 23.07 -2.38
C GLU A 37 5.42 22.91 -3.75
N PRO A 38 6.58 23.52 -4.01
CA PRO A 38 7.36 23.25 -5.21
C PRO A 38 7.68 21.76 -5.35
N VAL A 39 7.66 21.22 -6.56
CA VAL A 39 7.95 19.81 -6.85
C VAL A 39 8.87 19.67 -8.06
N PRO A 40 9.71 18.62 -8.14
CA PRO A 40 10.63 18.42 -9.25
C PRO A 40 9.94 18.09 -10.58
N HIS A 41 8.73 17.55 -10.53
CA HIS A 41 7.87 17.22 -11.68
C HIS A 41 6.40 17.23 -11.24
N THR A 42 5.47 17.28 -12.20
CA THR A 42 4.04 17.09 -11.93
C THR A 42 3.79 15.61 -11.60
N PRO A 43 3.33 15.27 -10.38
CA PRO A 43 3.11 13.87 -10.01
C PRO A 43 1.90 13.27 -10.73
N VAL A 44 2.02 12.02 -11.16
CA VAL A 44 0.99 11.30 -11.91
C VAL A 44 0.67 9.94 -11.27
N TRP A 45 -0.61 9.64 -11.18
CA TRP A 45 -1.18 8.33 -10.84
C TRP A 45 -2.52 8.18 -11.56
N PHE A 46 -3.06 6.96 -11.64
CA PHE A 46 -4.32 6.71 -12.34
C PHE A 46 -5.35 6.06 -11.42
N MET A 47 -6.60 6.50 -11.51
CA MET A 47 -7.71 5.74 -10.93
C MET A 47 -7.76 4.35 -11.57
N ARG A 48 -7.95 3.31 -10.75
CA ARG A 48 -7.94 1.90 -11.18
C ARG A 48 -6.62 1.44 -11.83
N GLN A 49 -5.48 2.03 -11.43
CA GLN A 49 -4.15 1.62 -11.92
C GLN A 49 -3.79 0.16 -11.62
N ALA A 50 -4.32 -0.41 -10.53
CA ALA A 50 -4.19 -1.82 -10.19
C ALA A 50 -5.46 -2.56 -10.64
N GLY A 51 -5.40 -3.28 -11.76
CA GLY A 51 -6.57 -3.95 -12.32
C GLY A 51 -6.28 -4.73 -13.59
N ARG A 52 -7.35 -5.11 -14.30
CA ARG A 52 -7.32 -6.05 -15.44
C ARG A 52 -6.47 -5.62 -16.64
N SER A 53 -6.00 -4.37 -16.69
CA SER A 53 -5.02 -3.91 -17.68
C SER A 53 -3.62 -4.50 -17.45
N LEU A 54 -3.34 -5.01 -16.25
CA LEU A 54 -2.06 -5.59 -15.87
C LEU A 54 -2.11 -7.12 -15.93
N PRO A 55 -1.24 -7.79 -16.71
CA PRO A 55 -1.20 -9.25 -16.74
C PRO A 55 -0.81 -9.86 -15.39
N GLU A 56 0.05 -9.20 -14.63
CA GLU A 56 0.42 -9.60 -13.27
C GLU A 56 -0.76 -9.55 -12.28
N TYR A 57 -1.70 -8.61 -12.45
CA TYR A 57 -2.93 -8.56 -11.67
C TYR A 57 -3.82 -9.76 -11.97
N LEU A 58 -4.02 -10.05 -13.27
CA LEU A 58 -4.85 -11.18 -13.71
C LEU A 58 -4.31 -12.50 -13.15
N LYS A 59 -2.98 -12.67 -13.16
CA LYS A 59 -2.32 -13.87 -12.64
C LYS A 59 -2.52 -14.06 -11.13
N VAL A 60 -2.34 -13.01 -10.32
CA VAL A 60 -2.46 -13.15 -8.85
C VAL A 60 -3.90 -13.25 -8.36
N ARG A 61 -4.87 -12.83 -9.19
CA ARG A 61 -6.31 -12.92 -8.90
C ARG A 61 -6.96 -14.20 -9.45
N GLU A 62 -6.22 -15.04 -10.18
CA GLU A 62 -6.76 -16.25 -10.79
C GLU A 62 -7.38 -17.18 -9.73
N GLY A 63 -8.65 -17.53 -9.92
CA GLY A 63 -9.39 -18.41 -9.01
C GLY A 63 -9.83 -17.78 -7.68
N ILE A 64 -9.61 -16.48 -7.45
CA ILE A 64 -10.00 -15.79 -6.22
C ILE A 64 -11.16 -14.83 -6.54
N ALA A 65 -12.17 -14.72 -5.68
CA ALA A 65 -13.25 -13.73 -5.86
C ALA A 65 -12.79 -12.31 -5.47
N MET A 66 -13.39 -11.26 -6.04
CA MET A 66 -12.95 -9.87 -5.84
C MET A 66 -12.95 -9.47 -4.36
N LEU A 67 -14.05 -9.77 -3.66
CA LEU A 67 -14.18 -9.47 -2.24
C LEU A 67 -13.22 -10.29 -1.38
N ASP A 68 -12.96 -11.55 -1.75
CA ASP A 68 -12.03 -12.40 -1.01
C ASP A 68 -10.59 -11.86 -1.11
N SER A 69 -10.21 -11.35 -2.29
CA SER A 69 -8.91 -10.68 -2.44
C SER A 69 -8.77 -9.44 -1.58
N CYS A 70 -9.84 -8.70 -1.31
CA CYS A 70 -9.81 -7.54 -0.42
C CYS A 70 -9.59 -7.94 1.06
N MET A 71 -9.77 -9.22 1.40
CA MET A 71 -9.59 -9.76 2.76
C MET A 71 -8.23 -10.46 2.95
N MET A 72 -7.36 -10.46 1.94
CA MET A 72 -6.03 -11.08 1.97
C MET A 72 -4.94 -10.00 1.94
N PRO A 73 -4.36 -9.61 3.10
CA PRO A 73 -3.46 -8.45 3.20
C PRO A 73 -2.25 -8.53 2.25
N GLU A 74 -1.63 -9.71 2.14
CA GLU A 74 -0.47 -9.91 1.26
C GLU A 74 -0.84 -9.72 -0.22
N LEU A 75 -2.01 -10.20 -0.62
CA LEU A 75 -2.51 -10.05 -1.99
C LEU A 75 -2.88 -8.59 -2.30
N VAL A 76 -3.51 -7.91 -1.34
CA VAL A 76 -3.82 -6.47 -1.44
C VAL A 76 -2.55 -5.64 -1.61
N ALA A 77 -1.52 -5.92 -0.79
CA ALA A 77 -0.24 -5.24 -0.87
C ALA A 77 0.45 -5.48 -2.22
N GLU A 78 0.50 -6.73 -2.68
CA GLU A 78 1.07 -7.06 -3.98
C GLU A 78 0.34 -6.34 -5.11
N ILE A 79 -0.99 -6.45 -5.19
CA ILE A 79 -1.80 -5.80 -6.24
C ILE A 79 -1.61 -4.28 -6.22
N THR A 80 -1.60 -3.66 -5.04
CA THR A 80 -1.43 -2.21 -4.87
C THR A 80 -0.08 -1.72 -5.42
N LEU A 81 0.97 -2.52 -5.26
CA LEU A 81 2.34 -2.16 -5.65
C LEU A 81 2.66 -2.45 -7.12
N GLN A 82 1.92 -3.32 -7.81
CA GLN A 82 2.14 -3.62 -9.23
C GLN A 82 2.26 -2.38 -10.14
N PRO A 83 1.31 -1.43 -10.15
CA PRO A 83 1.41 -0.24 -11.00
C PRO A 83 2.56 0.69 -10.59
N VAL A 84 2.88 0.78 -9.29
CA VAL A 84 4.03 1.56 -8.81
C VAL A 84 5.33 0.97 -9.35
N ARG A 85 5.49 -0.36 -9.30
CA ARG A 85 6.67 -1.05 -9.83
C ARG A 85 6.77 -0.94 -11.34
N ARG A 86 5.66 -1.11 -12.07
CA ARG A 86 5.59 -1.15 -13.54
C ARG A 86 5.70 0.23 -14.18
N HIS A 87 4.91 1.19 -13.72
CA HIS A 87 4.74 2.49 -14.38
C HIS A 87 5.47 3.63 -13.67
N LYS A 88 6.05 3.37 -12.48
CA LYS A 88 6.74 4.38 -11.67
C LYS A 88 5.85 5.61 -11.37
N VAL A 89 4.56 5.36 -11.15
CA VAL A 89 3.60 6.39 -10.70
C VAL A 89 4.00 6.93 -9.33
N ASP A 90 3.63 8.18 -9.06
CA ASP A 90 4.04 8.91 -7.85
C ASP A 90 3.21 8.57 -6.60
N ALA A 91 2.13 7.79 -6.77
CA ALA A 91 1.28 7.37 -5.68
C ALA A 91 0.74 5.95 -5.88
N ALA A 92 0.58 5.23 -4.78
CA ALA A 92 -0.19 4.00 -4.70
C ALA A 92 -1.62 4.31 -4.26
N ILE A 93 -2.61 3.70 -4.91
CA ILE A 93 -3.99 3.69 -4.42
C ILE A 93 -4.29 2.30 -3.87
N TYR A 94 -4.80 2.27 -2.64
CA TYR A 94 -5.12 1.03 -1.94
C TYR A 94 -6.10 0.18 -2.74
N PHE A 95 -5.74 -1.07 -3.00
CA PHE A 95 -6.62 -2.03 -3.65
C PHE A 95 -7.69 -2.52 -2.66
N SER A 96 -8.93 -2.14 -2.92
CA SER A 96 -10.12 -2.59 -2.21
C SER A 96 -11.34 -2.37 -3.10
N ASP A 97 -12.47 -2.96 -2.74
CA ASP A 97 -13.76 -2.54 -3.26
C ASP A 97 -14.40 -1.49 -2.34
N ILE A 98 -15.20 -0.59 -2.92
CA ILE A 98 -15.96 0.43 -2.17
C ILE A 98 -17.07 -0.20 -1.32
N VAL A 99 -17.52 -1.41 -1.67
CA VAL A 99 -18.60 -2.09 -0.95
C VAL A 99 -18.13 -2.96 0.21
N VAL A 100 -16.81 -3.06 0.46
CA VAL A 100 -16.24 -3.81 1.60
C VAL A 100 -16.89 -3.43 2.95
N PRO A 101 -17.13 -2.14 3.27
CA PRO A 101 -17.82 -1.76 4.50
C PRO A 101 -19.26 -2.30 4.59
N LEU A 102 -19.97 -2.44 3.46
CA LEU A 102 -21.32 -3.00 3.44
C LEU A 102 -21.30 -4.50 3.74
N LYS A 103 -20.33 -5.24 3.18
CA LYS A 103 -20.12 -6.65 3.54
C LYS A 103 -19.79 -6.80 5.04
N ALA A 104 -19.00 -5.88 5.59
CA ALA A 104 -18.62 -5.92 7.00
C ALA A 104 -19.81 -5.73 7.97
N ILE A 105 -20.88 -5.05 7.55
CA ILE A 105 -22.11 -4.90 8.35
C ILE A 105 -23.18 -5.97 8.07
N GLY A 106 -22.83 -7.01 7.28
CA GLY A 106 -23.71 -8.16 7.02
C GLY A 106 -24.64 -8.02 5.83
N ILE A 107 -24.39 -7.08 4.91
CA ILE A 107 -25.12 -7.02 3.64
C ILE A 107 -24.48 -8.02 2.68
N ASP A 108 -25.28 -8.94 2.15
CA ASP A 108 -24.86 -9.89 1.13
C ASP A 108 -24.71 -9.19 -0.23
N LEU A 109 -23.57 -9.41 -0.88
CA LEU A 109 -23.16 -8.73 -2.10
C LEU A 109 -22.56 -9.73 -3.08
N ASP A 110 -22.94 -9.64 -4.34
CA ASP A 110 -22.41 -10.43 -5.45
C ASP A 110 -21.75 -9.51 -6.49
N ILE A 111 -20.46 -9.72 -6.77
CA ILE A 111 -19.59 -8.86 -7.61
C ILE A 111 -18.38 -9.60 -8.18
#